data_AF-A0A958BA79-F1
#
_entry.id   AF-A0A958BA79-F1
#
_cell.length_a   1.000
_cell.length_b   1.000
_cell.length_c   1.000
_cell.angle_alpha   90.00
_cell.angle_beta   90.00
_cell.angle_gamma   90.00
#
_symmetry.space_group_name_H-M   'P 1'
#
loop_
_entity.id
_entity.type
_entity.pdbx_description
1 polymer ?
#
loop_
_entity_poly.entity_id
_entity_poly.type
_entity_poly.pdbx_seq_one_letter_code
_entity_poly.pdbx_strand_id
1 'polypeptide(L)'
;MVAPGYYFMDSPGNDLESVAGQVAAGCNMVFFVTGNGSITNFPFVPTLKVVTTSRRYQLLSQEMDVNAGQYLDGTPMDTLGQQMFEQTLTVASGARSVGEKAGHSQVQIWRDWRQTDANQLDKLLAVAPPDGTGIPIKTGSRLPLSLPTFEAFRTPNGYATDQVGLILPPSLCAGQIARMTADRLNRKGLGHEQQLSRFVGLVHTEGCGASGGASQELYIRTLLGYLTHPLVKHGLLLEHGCEQTHNDYIRQRIEQMGLDPQRFGWASVQLDGGLERVMHKMEDWFTAEIAAAEAAPRETVGLEGLRLGLVSAGSISAEAALSLARLTQLIVAHGGTVVVPEQGGLLTNDHYRETLRDDSSNTPSLSYGQQPATPGFHIMEMPSTHWVETLTGLGATGVDRLVAYVAEHPLPSHPLVLLLQITADATLQQRFGEDIDLLLTGNNALWPEQILASVIAVVPRTTMPKLYRQGNIDFQITRGLLGVSL
;
A
#
# COMPACT_ATOMS: atom_id res chain seq x y z
N MET A 1 28.65 -20.96 -3.95
CA MET A 1 29.15 -21.97 -4.92
C MET A 1 30.60 -22.28 -4.57
N VAL A 2 31.02 -23.54 -4.51
CA VAL A 2 32.38 -23.93 -4.04
C VAL A 2 33.31 -24.47 -5.14
N ALA A 3 32.75 -24.83 -6.30
CA ALA A 3 33.48 -25.28 -7.49
C ALA A 3 32.66 -24.98 -8.77
N PRO A 4 33.25 -24.97 -9.97
CA PRO A 4 32.49 -24.87 -11.22
C PRO A 4 31.52 -26.05 -11.41
N GLY A 5 30.31 -25.79 -11.91
CA GLY A 5 29.32 -26.85 -12.17
C GLY A 5 27.89 -26.34 -12.30
N TYR A 6 26.95 -27.28 -12.46
CA TYR A 6 25.51 -27.02 -12.41
C TYR A 6 25.02 -27.06 -10.96
N TYR A 7 24.41 -25.96 -10.52
CA TYR A 7 23.81 -25.85 -9.19
C TYR A 7 22.30 -25.74 -9.32
N PHE A 8 21.58 -26.56 -8.57
CA PHE A 8 20.13 -26.44 -8.40
C PHE A 8 19.86 -25.70 -7.09
N MET A 9 19.18 -24.56 -7.16
CA MET A 9 18.86 -23.74 -5.99
C MET A 9 17.44 -24.06 -5.53
N ASP A 10 17.30 -24.43 -4.26
CA ASP A 10 15.99 -24.43 -3.59
C ASP A 10 15.51 -22.97 -3.46
N SER A 11 14.34 -22.65 -4.01
CA SER A 11 13.87 -21.28 -4.13
C SER A 11 12.35 -21.21 -4.24
N PRO A 12 11.72 -20.08 -3.84
CA PRO A 12 10.30 -19.85 -4.10
C PRO A 12 10.02 -19.79 -5.61
N GLY A 13 8.78 -20.07 -6.00
CA GLY A 13 8.34 -20.02 -7.39
C GLY A 13 8.11 -18.60 -7.93
N ASN A 14 8.12 -17.57 -7.08
CA ASN A 14 7.95 -16.17 -7.50
C ASN A 14 9.22 -15.67 -8.20
N ASP A 15 9.04 -15.09 -9.40
CA ASP A 15 10.12 -14.60 -10.27
C ASP A 15 11.16 -13.73 -9.55
N LEU A 16 10.71 -12.69 -8.83
CA LEU A 16 11.60 -11.69 -8.24
C LEU A 16 12.35 -12.25 -7.03
N GLU A 17 11.69 -13.10 -6.24
CA GLU A 17 12.30 -13.77 -5.09
C GLU A 17 13.32 -14.83 -5.52
N SER A 18 13.00 -15.62 -6.56
CA SER A 18 13.92 -16.62 -7.11
C SER A 18 15.15 -15.96 -7.75
N VAL A 19 14.96 -14.91 -8.55
CA VAL A 19 16.07 -14.16 -9.15
C VAL A 19 16.96 -13.52 -8.07
N ALA A 20 16.37 -12.93 -7.02
CA ALA A 20 17.14 -12.39 -5.91
C ALA A 20 17.98 -13.46 -5.20
N GLY A 21 17.42 -14.66 -5.00
CA GLY A 21 18.15 -15.81 -4.47
C GLY A 21 19.33 -16.23 -5.36
N GLN A 22 19.15 -16.27 -6.69
CA GLN A 22 20.20 -16.62 -7.64
C GLN A 22 21.35 -15.61 -7.60
N VAL A 23 21.01 -14.32 -7.57
CA VAL A 23 22.02 -13.25 -7.44
C VAL A 23 22.75 -13.36 -6.10
N ALA A 24 22.04 -13.60 -4.99
CA ALA A 24 22.64 -13.80 -3.67
C ALA A 24 23.56 -15.04 -3.62
N ALA A 25 23.25 -16.08 -4.41
CA ALA A 25 24.08 -17.28 -4.53
C ALA A 25 25.36 -17.05 -5.35
N GLY A 26 25.47 -15.91 -6.05
CA GLY A 26 26.65 -15.48 -6.80
C GLY A 26 26.48 -15.39 -8.31
N CYS A 27 25.26 -15.50 -8.85
CA CYS A 27 25.02 -15.33 -10.28
C CYS A 27 25.34 -13.89 -10.72
N ASN A 28 26.19 -13.73 -11.73
CA ASN A 28 26.59 -12.44 -12.31
C ASN A 28 25.84 -12.10 -13.62
N MET A 29 24.91 -12.97 -14.03
CA MET A 29 24.02 -12.78 -15.18
C MET A 29 22.81 -13.69 -15.00
N VAL A 30 21.64 -13.25 -15.46
CA VAL A 30 20.38 -13.99 -15.37
C VAL A 30 19.80 -14.16 -16.76
N PHE A 31 19.35 -15.37 -17.08
CA PHE A 31 18.51 -15.64 -18.25
C PHE A 31 17.07 -15.78 -17.78
N PHE A 32 16.22 -14.87 -18.24
CA PHE A 32 14.82 -14.82 -17.83
C PHE A 32 13.92 -15.18 -19.01
N VAL A 33 13.34 -16.38 -18.99
CA VAL A 33 12.46 -16.86 -20.06
C VAL A 33 11.01 -16.53 -19.75
N THR A 34 10.27 -16.00 -20.72
CA THR A 34 8.88 -15.59 -20.52
C THR A 34 8.00 -15.81 -21.75
N GLY A 35 6.78 -16.31 -21.54
CA GLY A 35 5.77 -16.41 -22.61
C GLY A 35 4.91 -15.14 -22.76
N ASN A 36 4.58 -14.50 -21.65
CA ASN A 36 3.72 -13.32 -21.62
C ASN A 36 4.49 -12.01 -21.77
N GLY A 37 5.82 -12.04 -21.62
CA GLY A 37 6.67 -10.86 -21.76
C GLY A 37 6.89 -10.14 -20.43
N SER A 38 7.27 -10.86 -19.38
CA SER A 38 7.70 -10.25 -18.12
C SER A 38 8.88 -9.30 -18.32
N ILE A 39 8.80 -8.09 -17.77
CA ILE A 39 9.87 -7.08 -17.89
C ILE A 39 10.91 -7.19 -16.78
N THR A 40 10.87 -8.26 -15.96
CA THR A 40 11.76 -8.47 -14.82
C THR A 40 13.22 -8.17 -15.14
N ASN A 41 13.85 -7.36 -14.29
CA ASN A 41 15.26 -7.02 -14.40
C ASN A 41 15.83 -6.71 -13.01
N PHE A 42 16.93 -7.37 -12.67
CA PHE A 42 17.58 -7.16 -11.38
C PHE A 42 18.39 -5.85 -11.37
N PRO A 43 18.46 -5.08 -10.26
CA PRO A 43 19.00 -3.71 -10.29
C PRO A 43 20.46 -3.57 -10.75
N PHE A 44 21.31 -4.58 -10.49
CA PHE A 44 22.74 -4.52 -10.78
C PHE A 44 23.31 -5.78 -11.44
N VAL A 45 22.46 -6.77 -11.76
CA VAL A 45 22.87 -8.00 -12.45
C VAL A 45 22.19 -8.05 -13.81
N PRO A 46 22.96 -8.09 -14.92
CA PRO A 46 22.39 -8.13 -16.25
C PRO A 46 21.40 -9.29 -16.41
N THR A 47 20.20 -8.98 -16.89
CA THR A 47 19.14 -9.95 -17.10
C THR A 47 18.76 -9.98 -18.58
N LEU A 48 19.11 -11.06 -19.27
CA LEU A 48 18.74 -11.32 -20.65
C LEU A 48 17.34 -11.93 -20.71
N LYS A 49 16.39 -11.15 -21.23
CA LYS A 49 14.98 -11.56 -21.37
C LYS A 49 14.72 -12.27 -22.69
N VAL A 50 14.25 -13.52 -22.58
CA VAL A 50 13.96 -14.39 -23.72
C VAL A 50 12.46 -14.58 -23.83
N VAL A 51 11.86 -14.08 -24.91
CA VAL A 51 10.42 -14.27 -25.15
C VAL A 51 10.17 -15.40 -26.15
N THR A 52 9.20 -16.24 -25.85
CA THR A 52 8.97 -17.49 -26.61
C THR A 52 8.12 -17.34 -27.87
N THR A 53 7.60 -16.14 -28.16
CA THR A 53 6.77 -15.88 -29.35
C THR A 53 7.16 -14.59 -30.06
N SER A 54 7.25 -14.64 -31.39
CA SER A 54 7.66 -13.50 -32.22
C SER A 54 6.66 -12.34 -32.16
N ARG A 55 5.37 -12.65 -32.08
CA ARG A 55 4.33 -11.63 -31.89
C ARG A 55 4.55 -10.81 -30.63
N ARG A 56 4.87 -11.46 -29.50
CA ARG A 56 5.12 -10.77 -28.23
C ARG A 56 6.44 -10.01 -28.28
N TYR A 57 7.47 -10.57 -28.92
CA TYR A 57 8.73 -9.85 -29.16
C TYR A 57 8.53 -8.56 -29.93
N GLN A 58 7.75 -8.56 -31.01
CA GLN A 58 7.49 -7.36 -31.80
C GLN A 58 6.80 -6.26 -30.97
N LEU A 59 5.83 -6.67 -30.15
CA LEU A 59 5.10 -5.76 -29.25
C LEU A 59 6.00 -5.19 -28.14
N LEU A 60 6.91 -5.99 -27.59
CA LEU A 60 7.77 -5.66 -26.45
C LEU A 60 9.26 -5.59 -26.85
N SER A 61 9.56 -5.18 -28.08
CA SER A 61 10.93 -5.19 -28.63
C SER A 61 11.87 -4.22 -27.90
N GLN A 62 11.32 -3.25 -27.18
CA GLN A 62 12.06 -2.34 -26.31
C GLN A 62 12.33 -2.91 -24.91
N GLU A 63 11.76 -4.09 -24.61
CA GLU A 63 11.83 -4.75 -23.30
C GLU A 63 12.52 -6.11 -23.36
N MET A 64 12.61 -6.72 -24.55
CA MET A 64 13.03 -8.11 -24.76
C MET A 64 14.37 -8.19 -25.49
N ASP A 65 15.27 -9.00 -24.95
CA ASP A 65 16.60 -9.21 -25.50
C ASP A 65 16.59 -10.20 -26.67
N VAL A 66 15.86 -11.32 -26.54
CA VAL A 66 15.91 -12.45 -27.48
C VAL A 66 14.50 -12.86 -27.93
N ASN A 67 14.31 -13.01 -29.25
CA ASN A 67 13.12 -13.59 -29.85
C ASN A 67 13.29 -15.10 -30.09
N ALA A 68 12.95 -15.93 -29.11
CA ALA A 68 12.97 -17.39 -29.29
C ALA A 68 11.80 -17.90 -30.16
N GLY A 69 10.77 -17.08 -30.39
CA GLY A 69 9.65 -17.41 -31.26
C GLY A 69 10.03 -17.61 -32.73
N GLN A 70 11.19 -17.09 -33.16
CA GLN A 70 11.73 -17.31 -34.50
C GLN A 70 11.93 -18.80 -34.83
N TYR A 71 12.08 -19.66 -33.82
CA TYR A 71 12.13 -21.10 -34.01
C TYR A 71 10.82 -21.61 -34.64
N LEU A 72 9.68 -21.13 -34.14
CA LEU A 72 8.37 -21.45 -34.67
C LEU A 72 8.12 -20.82 -36.05
N ASP A 73 8.85 -19.75 -36.38
CA ASP A 73 8.83 -19.09 -37.69
C ASP A 73 9.81 -19.76 -38.71
N GLY A 74 10.46 -20.87 -38.34
CA GLY A 74 11.31 -21.66 -39.23
C GLY A 74 12.81 -21.40 -39.11
N THR A 75 13.25 -20.59 -38.16
CA THR A 75 14.69 -20.39 -37.90
C THR A 75 15.28 -21.62 -37.20
N PRO A 76 16.38 -22.23 -37.70
CA PRO A 76 16.99 -23.38 -37.04
C PRO A 76 17.47 -23.07 -35.62
N MET A 77 17.37 -24.05 -34.71
CA MET A 77 17.80 -23.91 -33.31
C MET A 77 19.29 -23.57 -33.20
N ASP A 78 20.15 -24.14 -34.05
CA ASP A 78 21.60 -23.85 -34.05
C ASP A 78 21.88 -22.37 -34.32
N THR A 79 21.13 -21.77 -35.26
CA THR A 79 21.22 -20.34 -35.57
C THR A 79 20.78 -19.49 -34.37
N LEU A 80 19.68 -19.84 -33.72
CA LEU A 80 19.19 -19.10 -32.54
C LEU A 80 20.12 -19.26 -31.34
N GLY A 81 20.66 -20.45 -31.13
CA GLY A 81 21.64 -20.73 -30.08
C GLY A 81 22.91 -19.91 -30.27
N GLN A 82 23.42 -19.82 -31.50
CA GLN A 82 24.58 -19.00 -31.84
C GLN A 82 24.31 -17.51 -31.56
N GLN A 83 23.16 -16.98 -32.00
CA GLN A 83 22.78 -15.58 -31.75
C GLN A 83 22.66 -15.28 -30.25
N MET A 84 21.99 -16.15 -29.49
CA MET A 84 21.85 -16.00 -28.05
C MET A 84 23.20 -16.05 -27.34
N PHE A 85 24.11 -16.92 -27.78
CA PHE A 85 25.47 -17.00 -27.23
C PHE A 85 26.29 -15.74 -27.50
N GLU A 86 26.25 -15.20 -28.72
CA GLU A 86 26.92 -13.94 -29.06
C GLU A 86 26.39 -12.75 -28.26
N GLN A 87 25.06 -12.67 -28.10
CA GLN A 87 24.42 -11.66 -27.26
C GLN A 87 24.83 -11.80 -25.78
N THR A 88 24.92 -13.05 -25.30
CA THR A 88 25.40 -13.37 -23.96
C THR A 88 26.82 -12.84 -23.73
N LEU A 89 27.76 -13.13 -24.65
CA LEU A 89 29.14 -12.64 -24.55
C LEU A 89 29.20 -11.11 -24.58
N THR A 90 28.37 -10.48 -25.41
CA THR A 90 28.31 -9.02 -25.53
C THR A 90 27.87 -8.38 -24.20
N VAL A 91 26.80 -8.89 -23.59
CA VAL A 91 26.28 -8.37 -22.32
C VAL A 91 27.23 -8.68 -21.16
N ALA A 92 27.79 -9.90 -21.10
CA ALA A 92 28.80 -10.28 -20.12
C ALA A 92 30.08 -9.41 -20.22
N SER A 93 30.36 -8.84 -21.40
CA SER A 93 31.48 -7.91 -21.63
C SER A 93 31.16 -6.46 -21.27
N GLY A 94 29.99 -6.18 -20.71
CA GLY A 94 29.60 -4.86 -20.20
C GLY A 94 28.61 -4.07 -21.06
N ALA A 95 28.10 -4.64 -22.16
CA ALA A 95 27.00 -4.01 -22.87
C ALA A 95 25.70 -4.16 -22.06
N ARG A 96 24.91 -3.08 -21.95
CA ARG A 96 23.61 -3.12 -21.27
C ARG A 96 22.61 -3.97 -22.04
N SER A 97 21.87 -4.83 -21.33
CA SER A 97 20.69 -5.53 -21.85
C SER A 97 19.59 -4.55 -22.25
N VAL A 98 18.60 -5.03 -23.01
CA VAL A 98 17.44 -4.23 -23.43
C VAL A 98 16.67 -3.73 -22.21
N GLY A 99 16.42 -4.60 -21.23
CA GLY A 99 15.73 -4.20 -20.00
C GLY A 99 16.52 -3.20 -19.15
N GLU A 100 17.84 -3.33 -19.09
CA GLU A 100 18.69 -2.32 -18.44
C GLU A 100 18.57 -0.97 -19.13
N LYS A 101 18.56 -0.92 -20.48
CA LYS A 101 18.38 0.32 -21.25
C LYS A 101 17.01 0.93 -21.05
N ALA A 102 15.97 0.10 -20.94
CA ALA A 102 14.60 0.54 -20.61
C ALA A 102 14.46 1.04 -19.16
N GLY A 103 15.43 0.73 -18.30
CA GLY A 103 15.48 1.20 -16.91
C GLY A 103 14.79 0.27 -15.91
N HIS A 104 14.44 -0.96 -16.29
CA HIS A 104 13.83 -1.93 -15.37
C HIS A 104 14.77 -2.27 -14.23
N SER A 105 14.25 -2.23 -13.01
CA SER A 105 15.03 -2.45 -11.80
C SER A 105 14.10 -2.84 -10.65
N GLN A 106 13.87 -4.14 -10.48
CA GLN A 106 13.05 -4.71 -9.42
C GLN A 106 13.83 -5.76 -8.63
N VAL A 107 13.62 -5.78 -7.32
CA VAL A 107 14.14 -6.82 -6.43
C VAL A 107 13.12 -7.08 -5.34
N GLN A 108 12.95 -8.36 -5.02
CA GLN A 108 12.17 -8.81 -3.87
C GLN A 108 12.99 -9.83 -3.11
N ILE A 109 13.22 -9.56 -1.82
CA ILE A 109 13.80 -10.56 -0.93
C ILE A 109 12.67 -11.45 -0.46
N TRP A 110 12.91 -12.77 -0.49
CA TRP A 110 11.94 -13.75 0.01
C TRP A 110 11.64 -13.49 1.50
N ARG A 111 10.36 -13.27 1.81
CA ARG A 111 9.88 -13.13 3.20
C ARG A 111 9.35 -14.47 3.70
N ASP A 112 10.21 -15.28 4.31
CA ASP A 112 9.78 -16.54 4.96
C ASP A 112 9.23 -16.25 6.36
N TRP A 113 7.95 -15.91 6.45
CA TRP A 113 7.24 -15.91 7.72
C TRP A 113 6.82 -17.33 8.03
N ARG A 114 7.75 -18.14 8.53
CA ARG A 114 7.40 -19.47 9.04
C ARG A 114 6.35 -19.34 10.12
N GLN A 115 5.11 -19.70 9.82
CA GLN A 115 4.22 -20.25 10.83
C GLN A 115 4.45 -21.75 10.94
N THR A 116 4.76 -22.20 12.15
CA THR A 116 5.14 -23.58 12.47
C THR A 116 3.99 -24.43 12.99
N ASP A 117 2.74 -23.98 12.91
CA ASP A 117 1.61 -24.75 13.45
C ASP A 117 0.29 -24.57 12.65
N ALA A 118 -0.16 -25.64 11.99
CA ALA A 118 -1.45 -25.70 11.29
C ALA A 118 -2.62 -26.15 12.19
N ASN A 119 -2.38 -26.47 13.46
CA ASN A 119 -3.38 -27.04 14.38
C ASN A 119 -4.58 -26.12 14.62
N GLN A 120 -4.49 -24.83 14.28
CA GLN A 120 -5.58 -23.86 14.44
C GLN A 120 -6.22 -23.42 13.11
N LEU A 121 -5.78 -23.97 11.97
CA LEU A 121 -6.22 -23.50 10.65
C LEU A 121 -7.75 -23.56 10.48
N ASP A 122 -8.38 -24.69 10.82
CA ASP A 122 -9.84 -24.84 10.69
C ASP A 122 -10.61 -23.83 11.55
N LYS A 123 -10.11 -23.58 12.76
CA LYS A 123 -10.69 -22.59 13.66
C LYS A 123 -10.58 -21.18 13.08
N LEU A 124 -9.43 -20.82 12.51
CA LEU A 124 -9.19 -19.52 11.89
C LEU A 124 -10.04 -19.32 10.63
N LEU A 125 -10.18 -20.35 9.80
CA LEU A 125 -11.01 -20.31 8.59
C LEU A 125 -12.52 -20.29 8.90
N ALA A 126 -12.93 -20.79 10.06
CA ALA A 126 -14.34 -20.81 10.48
C ALA A 126 -14.82 -19.51 11.15
N VAL A 127 -13.93 -18.56 11.44
CA VAL A 127 -14.33 -17.26 12.03
C VAL A 127 -15.19 -16.51 11.02
N ALA A 128 -16.42 -16.17 11.42
CA ALA A 128 -17.30 -15.37 10.59
C ALA A 128 -16.70 -13.97 10.41
N PRO A 129 -16.68 -13.43 9.18
CA PRO A 129 -16.17 -12.09 8.94
C PRO A 129 -17.04 -11.07 9.70
N PRO A 130 -16.45 -10.05 10.31
CA PRO A 130 -17.19 -9.01 10.99
C PRO A 130 -18.06 -8.20 10.03
N ASP A 131 -19.18 -7.69 10.54
CA ASP A 131 -20.23 -7.02 9.77
C ASP A 131 -19.93 -5.55 9.44
N GLY A 132 -18.90 -4.97 10.05
CA GLY A 132 -18.53 -3.57 9.87
C GLY A 132 -19.27 -2.60 10.78
N THR A 133 -20.04 -3.07 11.76
CA THR A 133 -20.81 -2.21 12.67
C THR A 133 -19.93 -1.63 13.79
N GLY A 134 -20.10 -0.35 14.11
CA GLY A 134 -19.39 0.32 15.19
C GLY A 134 -19.59 -0.33 16.56
N ILE A 135 -18.51 -0.46 17.32
CA ILE A 135 -18.49 -1.00 18.68
C ILE A 135 -18.97 0.10 19.65
N PRO A 136 -19.97 -0.18 20.51
CA PRO A 136 -20.42 0.78 21.51
C PRO A 136 -19.32 1.15 22.52
N ILE A 137 -19.16 2.44 22.77
CA ILE A 137 -18.24 3.00 23.77
C ILE A 137 -18.97 3.97 24.70
N LYS A 138 -18.40 4.22 25.87
CA LYS A 138 -18.78 5.28 26.79
C LYS A 138 -18.51 6.63 26.12
N THR A 139 -19.51 7.51 26.00
CA THR A 139 -19.37 8.82 25.33
C THR A 139 -19.47 10.02 26.29
N GLY A 140 -19.43 9.78 27.61
CA GLY A 140 -19.65 10.80 28.65
C GLY A 140 -18.47 11.73 29.00
N SER A 141 -17.55 12.00 28.08
CA SER A 141 -16.37 12.83 28.38
C SER A 141 -16.72 14.33 28.45
N ARG A 142 -15.91 15.12 29.18
CA ARG A 142 -16.03 16.58 29.26
C ARG A 142 -15.94 17.16 27.85
N LEU A 143 -17.05 17.73 27.37
CA LEU A 143 -17.09 18.45 26.09
C LEU A 143 -16.12 19.65 26.14
N PRO A 144 -15.25 19.84 25.13
CA PRO A 144 -14.45 21.05 25.03
C PRO A 144 -15.35 22.28 24.89
N LEU A 145 -14.85 23.45 25.32
CA LEU A 145 -15.60 24.72 25.28
C LEU A 145 -16.05 25.10 23.85
N SER A 146 -15.30 24.66 22.83
CA SER A 146 -15.64 24.78 21.42
C SER A 146 -15.04 23.60 20.65
N LEU A 147 -15.83 22.97 19.78
CA LEU A 147 -15.34 21.93 18.88
C LEU A 147 -14.68 22.58 17.66
N PRO A 148 -13.52 22.09 17.22
CA PRO A 148 -12.88 22.61 16.02
C PRO A 148 -13.62 22.13 14.76
N THR A 149 -13.63 22.97 13.73
CA THR A 149 -14.11 22.64 12.39
C THR A 149 -12.96 22.70 11.38
N PHE A 150 -13.15 22.08 10.22
CA PHE A 150 -12.17 22.08 9.13
C PHE A 150 -12.84 21.96 7.76
N GLU A 151 -12.08 22.32 6.72
CA GLU A 151 -12.56 22.25 5.34
C GLU A 151 -12.36 20.86 4.74
N ALA A 152 -13.42 20.24 4.24
CA ALA A 152 -13.38 18.93 3.59
C ALA A 152 -14.21 18.90 2.30
N PHE A 153 -13.91 17.96 1.42
CA PHE A 153 -14.69 17.67 0.22
C PHE A 153 -15.85 16.74 0.55
N ARG A 154 -17.05 17.04 0.06
CA ARG A 154 -18.17 16.11 0.08
C ARG A 154 -17.90 14.97 -0.91
N THR A 155 -18.08 13.74 -0.46
CA THR A 155 -17.95 12.53 -1.30
C THR A 155 -19.20 11.66 -1.13
N PRO A 156 -19.46 10.71 -2.05
CA PRO A 156 -20.55 9.74 -1.86
C PRO A 156 -20.46 8.95 -0.54
N ASN A 157 -19.24 8.77 -0.02
CA ASN A 157 -18.95 7.97 1.17
C ASN A 157 -18.60 8.83 2.40
N GLY A 158 -19.13 10.06 2.48
CA GLY A 158 -18.89 10.97 3.59
C GLY A 158 -18.03 12.17 3.19
N TYR A 159 -16.95 12.41 3.91
CA TYR A 159 -16.06 13.54 3.68
C TYR A 159 -14.63 13.07 3.41
N ALA A 160 -13.92 13.85 2.60
CA ALA A 160 -12.51 13.65 2.31
C ALA A 160 -11.74 14.92 2.61
N THR A 161 -10.69 14.82 3.40
CA THR A 161 -9.81 15.95 3.74
C THR A 161 -8.85 16.33 2.61
N ASP A 162 -8.78 15.53 1.56
CA ASP A 162 -7.83 15.65 0.46
C ASP A 162 -8.37 14.95 -0.80
N GLN A 163 -7.80 15.25 -1.98
CA GLN A 163 -8.10 14.57 -3.23
C GLN A 163 -6.80 14.15 -3.92
N VAL A 164 -6.67 12.86 -4.25
CA VAL A 164 -5.48 12.28 -4.87
C VAL A 164 -5.80 11.53 -6.16
N GLY A 165 -4.84 11.51 -7.07
CA GLY A 165 -4.76 10.51 -8.14
C GLY A 165 -4.02 9.27 -7.63
N LEU A 166 -4.62 8.09 -7.74
CA LEU A 166 -4.01 6.84 -7.30
C LEU A 166 -3.66 5.97 -8.52
N ILE A 167 -2.43 5.46 -8.55
CA ILE A 167 -2.01 4.38 -9.43
C ILE A 167 -1.76 3.15 -8.55
N LEU A 168 -2.60 2.13 -8.72
CA LEU A 168 -2.61 0.94 -7.89
C LEU A 168 -2.13 -0.27 -8.70
N PRO A 169 -0.87 -0.69 -8.55
CA PRO A 169 -0.39 -1.92 -9.15
C PRO A 169 -0.92 -3.14 -8.36
N PRO A 170 -1.41 -4.21 -9.01
CA PRO A 170 -1.75 -5.46 -8.36
C PRO A 170 -0.55 -6.41 -8.25
N SER A 171 0.67 -5.95 -8.57
CA SER A 171 1.90 -6.69 -8.31
C SER A 171 3.13 -5.79 -8.27
N LEU A 172 4.21 -6.29 -7.69
CA LEU A 172 5.51 -5.61 -7.68
C LEU A 172 6.05 -5.35 -9.09
N CYS A 173 5.79 -6.23 -10.05
CA CYS A 173 6.29 -6.12 -11.42
C CYS A 173 5.81 -4.82 -12.10
N ALA A 174 4.60 -4.35 -11.76
CA ALA A 174 4.06 -3.10 -12.26
C ALA A 174 4.40 -1.88 -11.36
N GLY A 175 4.92 -2.12 -10.15
CA GLY A 175 5.15 -1.10 -9.13
C GLY A 175 6.14 -0.01 -9.53
N GLN A 176 7.22 -0.36 -10.23
CA GLN A 176 8.17 0.66 -10.72
C GLN A 176 7.49 1.65 -11.67
N ILE A 177 6.71 1.16 -12.62
CA ILE A 177 6.02 1.98 -13.62
C ILE A 177 4.96 2.86 -12.95
N ALA A 178 4.23 2.32 -11.97
CA ALA A 178 3.28 3.09 -11.17
C ALA A 178 3.96 4.29 -10.48
N ARG A 179 5.10 4.06 -9.81
CA ARG A 179 5.87 5.12 -9.16
C ARG A 179 6.41 6.15 -10.15
N MET A 180 7.03 5.71 -11.25
CA MET A 180 7.55 6.60 -12.28
C MET A 180 6.47 7.51 -12.88
N THR A 181 5.27 6.97 -13.10
CA THR A 181 4.13 7.71 -13.64
C THR A 181 3.62 8.74 -12.62
N ALA A 182 3.42 8.34 -11.36
CA ALA A 182 3.00 9.26 -10.30
C ALA A 182 3.99 10.43 -10.16
N ASP A 183 5.31 10.14 -10.19
CA ASP A 183 6.35 11.17 -10.12
C ASP A 183 6.33 12.11 -11.34
N ARG A 184 6.12 11.58 -12.56
CA ARG A 184 5.97 12.40 -13.78
C ARG A 184 4.77 13.33 -13.68
N LEU A 185 3.61 12.82 -13.24
CA LEU A 185 2.38 13.58 -13.07
C LEU A 185 2.52 14.68 -11.99
N ASN A 186 3.13 14.34 -10.86
CA ASN A 186 3.43 15.30 -9.79
C ASN A 186 4.37 16.42 -10.26
N ARG A 187 5.44 16.10 -11.00
CA ARG A 187 6.34 17.12 -11.57
C ARG A 187 5.64 18.06 -12.56
N LYS A 188 4.63 17.56 -13.28
CA LYS A 188 3.79 18.37 -14.18
C LYS A 188 2.78 19.24 -13.43
N GLY A 189 2.52 18.97 -12.15
CA GLY A 189 1.47 19.66 -11.39
C GLY A 189 0.06 19.40 -11.92
N LEU A 190 -0.16 18.25 -12.59
CA LEU A 190 -1.45 17.94 -13.21
C LEU A 190 -2.56 17.91 -12.15
N GLY A 191 -3.70 18.54 -12.43
CA GLY A 191 -4.85 18.54 -11.52
C GLY A 191 -4.77 19.53 -10.35
N HIS A 192 -3.67 20.26 -10.15
CA HIS A 192 -3.57 21.24 -9.05
C HIS A 192 -4.66 22.32 -9.10
N GLU A 193 -4.99 22.82 -10.30
CA GLU A 193 -6.07 23.79 -10.50
C GLU A 193 -7.46 23.17 -10.22
N GLN A 194 -7.59 21.86 -10.37
CA GLN A 194 -8.77 21.05 -10.08
C GLN A 194 -8.76 20.48 -8.65
N GLN A 195 -7.93 21.06 -7.76
CA GLN A 195 -7.85 20.72 -6.33
C GLN A 195 -7.33 19.30 -6.03
N LEU A 196 -6.68 18.66 -7.01
CA LEU A 196 -5.92 17.44 -6.79
C LEU A 196 -4.59 17.80 -6.10
N SER A 197 -4.29 17.18 -4.96
CA SER A 197 -3.08 17.54 -4.21
C SER A 197 -1.82 16.84 -4.71
N ARG A 198 -1.95 15.61 -5.20
CA ARG A 198 -0.85 14.77 -5.70
C ARG A 198 -1.34 13.50 -6.37
N PHE A 199 -0.40 12.81 -7.03
CA PHE A 199 -0.48 11.43 -7.45
C PHE A 199 0.32 10.52 -6.51
N VAL A 200 -0.20 9.33 -6.24
CA VAL A 200 0.44 8.31 -5.40
C VAL A 200 0.47 6.98 -6.13
N GLY A 201 1.63 6.33 -6.18
CA GLY A 201 1.76 4.93 -6.57
C GLY A 201 1.93 4.05 -5.34
N LEU A 202 1.03 3.10 -5.09
CA LEU A 202 1.11 2.20 -3.93
C LEU A 202 1.83 0.90 -4.29
N VAL A 203 3.16 0.92 -4.20
CA VAL A 203 4.02 -0.23 -4.56
C VAL A 203 4.19 -1.17 -3.38
N HIS A 204 3.97 -2.48 -3.59
CA HIS A 204 4.12 -3.55 -2.60
C HIS A 204 4.72 -4.81 -3.23
N THR A 205 5.07 -5.82 -2.42
CA THR A 205 5.79 -7.04 -2.86
C THR A 205 4.89 -8.26 -3.09
N GLU A 206 3.58 -8.06 -3.24
CA GLU A 206 2.58 -9.15 -3.20
C GLU A 206 1.74 -9.17 -4.48
N GLY A 207 0.95 -10.22 -4.74
CA GLY A 207 -0.10 -10.24 -5.77
C GLY A 207 0.22 -11.04 -7.04
N CYS A 208 1.49 -11.41 -7.25
CA CYS A 208 1.91 -12.18 -8.43
C CYS A 208 1.63 -13.70 -8.30
N GLY A 209 1.48 -14.22 -7.07
CA GLY A 209 1.36 -15.67 -6.83
C GLY A 209 0.12 -16.13 -6.06
N ALA A 210 -0.84 -15.22 -5.79
CA ALA A 210 -1.77 -15.35 -4.66
C ALA A 210 -2.38 -16.75 -4.56
N SER A 211 -2.03 -17.48 -3.50
CA SER A 211 -2.74 -18.72 -3.16
C SER A 211 -4.22 -18.36 -2.96
N GLY A 212 -5.11 -18.98 -3.74
CA GLY A 212 -6.54 -18.72 -3.70
C GLY A 212 -7.15 -18.90 -2.30
N GLY A 213 -8.39 -18.45 -2.12
CA GLY A 213 -9.08 -18.52 -0.82
C GLY A 213 -8.82 -17.29 0.05
N ALA A 214 -8.65 -17.47 1.36
CA ALA A 214 -8.66 -16.38 2.34
C ALA A 214 -7.55 -15.32 2.10
N SER A 215 -6.38 -15.76 1.65
CA SER A 215 -5.25 -14.89 1.34
C SER A 215 -5.50 -13.98 0.13
N GLN A 216 -6.08 -14.52 -0.94
CA GLN A 216 -6.52 -13.73 -2.09
C GLN A 216 -7.63 -12.75 -1.70
N GLU A 217 -8.59 -13.16 -0.87
CA GLU A 217 -9.67 -12.28 -0.41
C GLU A 217 -9.17 -11.12 0.45
N LEU A 218 -8.22 -11.37 1.36
CA LEU A 218 -7.57 -10.33 2.14
C LEU A 218 -6.84 -9.33 1.24
N TYR A 219 -6.07 -9.85 0.30
CA TYR A 219 -5.31 -9.06 -0.67
C TYR A 219 -6.22 -8.13 -1.48
N ILE A 220 -7.26 -8.70 -2.08
CA ILE A 220 -8.21 -7.97 -2.93
C ILE A 220 -9.01 -6.95 -2.13
N ARG A 221 -9.47 -7.31 -0.93
CA ARG A 221 -10.14 -6.36 -0.03
C ARG A 221 -9.26 -5.17 0.29
N THR A 222 -7.97 -5.40 0.57
CA THR A 222 -7.00 -4.34 0.85
C THR A 222 -6.85 -3.41 -0.35
N LEU A 223 -6.64 -3.96 -1.57
CA LEU A 223 -6.54 -3.16 -2.80
C LEU A 223 -7.81 -2.34 -3.06
N LEU A 224 -8.99 -2.96 -2.96
CA LEU A 224 -10.27 -2.29 -3.20
C LEU A 224 -10.55 -1.23 -2.14
N GLY A 225 -10.13 -1.44 -0.90
CA GLY A 225 -10.18 -0.45 0.17
C GLY A 225 -9.42 0.83 -0.20
N TYR A 226 -8.23 0.71 -0.79
CA TYR A 226 -7.47 1.85 -1.31
C TYR A 226 -8.08 2.46 -2.57
N LEU A 227 -8.47 1.64 -3.54
CA LEU A 227 -9.05 2.11 -4.79
C LEU A 227 -10.32 2.94 -4.58
N THR A 228 -11.12 2.57 -3.57
CA THR A 228 -12.37 3.24 -3.20
C THR A 228 -12.22 4.17 -1.99
N HIS A 229 -10.99 4.39 -1.52
CA HIS A 229 -10.72 5.24 -0.37
C HIS A 229 -11.23 6.66 -0.63
N PRO A 230 -11.90 7.33 0.32
CA PRO A 230 -12.45 8.67 0.06
C PRO A 230 -11.42 9.76 -0.31
N LEU A 231 -10.12 9.57 -0.05
CA LEU A 231 -9.09 10.49 -0.52
C LEU A 231 -8.83 10.35 -2.03
N VAL A 232 -9.18 9.21 -2.64
CA VAL A 232 -8.93 8.93 -4.06
C VAL A 232 -10.06 9.51 -4.89
N LYS A 233 -9.72 10.55 -5.65
CA LYS A 233 -10.64 11.17 -6.61
C LYS A 233 -10.61 10.43 -7.95
N HIS A 234 -9.42 10.06 -8.40
CA HIS A 234 -9.19 9.30 -9.64
C HIS A 234 -8.30 8.11 -9.32
N GLY A 235 -8.78 6.88 -9.57
CA GLY A 235 -8.04 5.65 -9.34
C GLY A 235 -7.80 4.89 -10.64
N LEU A 236 -6.58 4.42 -10.86
CA LEU A 236 -6.19 3.61 -12.01
C LEU A 236 -5.48 2.35 -11.55
N LEU A 237 -5.85 1.20 -12.12
CA LEU A 237 -5.10 -0.03 -11.95
C LEU A 237 -4.11 -0.25 -13.08
N LEU A 238 -2.90 -0.66 -12.69
CA LEU A 238 -1.81 -0.97 -13.61
C LEU A 238 -1.34 -2.39 -13.38
N GLU A 239 -1.86 -3.35 -14.15
CA GLU A 239 -1.36 -4.72 -14.13
C GLU A 239 -0.07 -4.85 -14.95
N HIS A 240 0.71 -5.88 -14.66
CA HIS A 240 1.77 -6.32 -15.55
C HIS A 240 1.19 -7.18 -16.69
N GLY A 241 0.26 -8.09 -16.39
CA GLY A 241 -0.43 -8.99 -17.32
C GLY A 241 -0.15 -10.50 -17.11
N CYS A 242 0.54 -10.87 -16.02
CA CYS A 242 0.85 -12.26 -15.69
C CYS A 242 0.46 -12.66 -14.25
N GLU A 243 -0.08 -11.73 -13.48
CA GLU A 243 -0.61 -11.94 -12.14
C GLU A 243 -1.80 -12.89 -12.14
N GLN A 244 -2.14 -13.53 -11.03
CA GLN A 244 -3.47 -14.20 -10.98
C GLN A 244 -4.62 -13.18 -10.87
N THR A 245 -4.34 -12.03 -10.29
CA THR A 245 -5.32 -10.97 -9.98
C THR A 245 -5.32 -9.87 -11.05
N HIS A 246 -5.46 -10.27 -12.31
CA HIS A 246 -5.54 -9.37 -13.46
C HIS A 246 -6.69 -8.34 -13.34
N ASN A 247 -6.62 -7.30 -14.16
CA ASN A 247 -7.61 -6.23 -14.26
C ASN A 247 -9.05 -6.77 -14.41
N ASP A 248 -9.27 -7.81 -15.21
CA ASP A 248 -10.61 -8.40 -15.40
C ASP A 248 -11.16 -9.05 -14.13
N TYR A 249 -10.30 -9.68 -13.32
CA TYR A 249 -10.70 -10.20 -12.02
C TYR A 249 -11.12 -9.05 -11.11
N ILE A 250 -10.33 -7.99 -11.03
CA ILE A 250 -10.62 -6.83 -10.17
C ILE A 250 -11.90 -6.11 -10.64
N ARG A 251 -12.12 -5.97 -11.94
CA ARG A 251 -13.38 -5.43 -12.52
C ARG A 251 -14.59 -6.21 -12.01
N GLN A 252 -14.54 -7.54 -12.10
CA GLN A 252 -15.63 -8.39 -11.62
C GLN A 252 -15.90 -8.19 -10.12
N ARG A 253 -14.85 -8.01 -9.31
CA ARG A 253 -15.00 -7.74 -7.87
C ARG A 253 -15.62 -6.37 -7.61
N ILE A 254 -15.25 -5.34 -8.37
CA ILE A 254 -15.85 -4.00 -8.30
C ILE A 254 -17.35 -4.07 -8.63
N GLU A 255 -17.73 -4.79 -9.69
CA GLU A 255 -19.14 -4.99 -10.06
C GLU A 255 -19.93 -5.73 -8.96
N GLN A 256 -19.33 -6.75 -8.34
CA GLN A 256 -19.94 -7.49 -7.22
C GLN A 256 -20.15 -6.62 -5.98
N MET A 257 -19.35 -5.57 -5.80
CA MET A 257 -19.55 -4.55 -4.77
C MET A 257 -20.61 -3.50 -5.14
N GLY A 258 -21.22 -3.60 -6.33
CA GLY A 258 -22.21 -2.64 -6.83
C GLY A 258 -21.60 -1.33 -7.32
N LEU A 259 -20.31 -1.31 -7.63
CA LEU A 259 -19.60 -0.14 -8.16
C LEU A 259 -19.44 -0.25 -9.67
N ASP A 260 -19.44 0.89 -10.36
CA ASP A 260 -19.20 0.96 -11.80
C ASP A 260 -17.70 0.93 -12.12
N PRO A 261 -17.19 -0.10 -12.84
CA PRO A 261 -15.78 -0.19 -13.22
C PRO A 261 -15.29 0.91 -14.17
N GLN A 262 -16.20 1.61 -14.87
CA GLN A 262 -15.84 2.71 -15.77
C GLN A 262 -15.32 3.94 -15.03
N ARG A 263 -15.56 4.02 -13.71
CA ARG A 263 -15.02 5.06 -12.84
C ARG A 263 -13.51 4.96 -12.61
N PHE A 264 -12.88 3.86 -13.04
CA PHE A 264 -11.47 3.58 -12.83
C PHE A 264 -10.71 3.46 -14.14
N GLY A 265 -9.43 3.81 -14.10
CA GLY A 265 -8.51 3.62 -15.20
C GLY A 265 -7.97 2.20 -15.22
N TRP A 266 -7.63 1.70 -16.41
CA TRP A 266 -7.12 0.34 -16.61
C TRP A 266 -5.95 0.34 -17.59
N ALA A 267 -4.79 -0.10 -17.12
CA ALA A 267 -3.57 -0.20 -17.89
C ALA A 267 -2.89 -1.56 -17.68
N SER A 268 -2.14 -2.00 -18.68
CA SER A 268 -1.48 -3.31 -18.71
C SER A 268 -0.15 -3.21 -19.44
N VAL A 269 0.95 -3.49 -18.74
CA VAL A 269 2.30 -3.37 -19.31
C VAL A 269 2.48 -4.26 -20.55
N GLN A 270 2.06 -5.53 -20.45
CA GLN A 270 2.23 -6.52 -21.52
C GLN A 270 1.27 -6.34 -22.69
N LEU A 271 0.08 -5.77 -22.46
CA LEU A 271 -0.93 -5.57 -23.50
C LEU A 271 -0.80 -4.20 -24.18
N ASP A 272 -0.38 -3.16 -23.45
CA ASP A 272 -0.25 -1.79 -23.96
C ASP A 272 1.12 -1.52 -24.62
N GLY A 273 2.01 -2.51 -24.64
CA GLY A 273 3.25 -2.46 -25.43
C GLY A 273 4.45 -1.86 -24.68
N GLY A 274 4.61 -2.22 -23.41
CA GLY A 274 5.80 -1.90 -22.63
C GLY A 274 5.72 -0.56 -21.90
N LEU A 275 6.85 -0.17 -21.31
CA LEU A 275 6.95 0.84 -20.27
C LEU A 275 6.56 2.24 -20.77
N GLU A 276 7.11 2.74 -21.88
CA GLU A 276 6.81 4.10 -22.34
C GLU A 276 5.37 4.24 -22.88
N ARG A 277 4.84 3.22 -23.56
CA ARG A 277 3.46 3.28 -24.09
C ARG A 277 2.42 3.24 -22.98
N VAL A 278 2.60 2.37 -21.98
CA VAL A 278 1.66 2.28 -20.87
C VAL A 278 1.69 3.54 -20.00
N MET A 279 2.87 4.16 -19.80
CA MET A 279 2.96 5.44 -19.10
C MET A 279 2.20 6.55 -19.82
N HIS A 280 2.38 6.71 -21.13
CA HIS A 280 1.61 7.71 -21.91
C HIS A 280 0.10 7.45 -21.82
N LYS A 281 -0.34 6.20 -21.95
CA LYS A 281 -1.76 5.82 -21.80
C LYS A 281 -2.33 6.25 -20.44
N MET A 282 -1.60 6.01 -19.35
CA MET A 282 -2.04 6.42 -18.01
C MET A 282 -2.07 7.95 -17.88
N GLU A 283 -1.05 8.65 -18.37
CA GLU A 283 -1.00 10.12 -18.34
C GLU A 283 -2.15 10.75 -19.14
N ASP A 284 -2.47 10.21 -20.31
CA ASP A 284 -3.60 10.65 -21.14
C ASP A 284 -4.93 10.41 -20.43
N TRP A 285 -5.09 9.24 -19.79
CA TRP A 285 -6.30 8.93 -19.02
C TRP A 285 -6.51 9.91 -17.87
N PHE A 286 -5.50 10.15 -17.03
CA PHE A 286 -5.61 11.13 -15.94
C PHE A 286 -5.88 12.54 -16.47
N THR A 287 -5.26 12.93 -17.57
CA THR A 287 -5.49 14.25 -18.19
C THR A 287 -6.94 14.40 -18.63
N ALA A 288 -7.51 13.39 -19.28
CA ALA A 288 -8.90 13.39 -19.73
C ALA A 288 -9.89 13.40 -18.54
N GLU A 289 -9.66 12.56 -17.53
CA GLU A 289 -10.52 12.48 -16.35
C GLU A 289 -10.54 13.77 -15.54
N ILE A 290 -9.37 14.39 -15.34
CA ILE A 290 -9.24 15.65 -14.62
C ILE A 290 -9.91 16.79 -15.40
N ALA A 291 -9.78 16.80 -16.74
CA ALA A 291 -10.44 17.80 -17.59
C ALA A 291 -11.97 17.66 -17.60
N ALA A 292 -12.48 16.43 -17.46
CA ALA A 292 -13.91 16.15 -17.41
C ALA A 292 -14.52 16.34 -16.00
N ALA A 293 -13.70 16.34 -14.95
CA ALA A 293 -14.17 16.43 -13.57
C ALA A 293 -14.55 17.86 -13.18
N GLU A 294 -15.72 18.02 -12.58
CA GLU A 294 -16.09 19.24 -11.90
C GLU A 294 -15.32 19.38 -10.57
N ALA A 295 -14.91 20.61 -10.27
CA ALA A 295 -14.29 20.94 -8.99
C ALA A 295 -15.29 20.68 -7.86
N ALA A 296 -14.93 19.80 -6.92
CA ALA A 296 -15.79 19.50 -5.79
C ALA A 296 -15.80 20.68 -4.81
N PRO A 297 -16.97 21.14 -4.31
CA PRO A 297 -17.00 22.18 -3.31
C PRO A 297 -16.34 21.69 -2.01
N ARG A 298 -15.66 22.60 -1.33
CA ARG A 298 -15.22 22.39 0.06
C ARG A 298 -16.31 22.90 1.00
N GLU A 299 -16.52 22.16 2.07
CA GLU A 299 -17.50 22.46 3.11
C GLU A 299 -16.79 22.50 4.46
N THR A 300 -17.18 23.45 5.31
CA THR A 300 -16.78 23.48 6.71
C THR A 300 -17.53 22.38 7.47
N VAL A 301 -16.81 21.40 8.00
CA VAL A 301 -17.36 20.26 8.74
C VAL A 301 -16.81 20.17 10.15
N GLY A 302 -17.55 19.52 11.04
CA GLY A 302 -17.08 19.18 12.39
C GLY A 302 -16.37 17.83 12.43
N LEU A 303 -16.36 17.21 13.62
CA LEU A 303 -15.70 15.92 13.86
C LEU A 303 -16.38 14.75 13.15
N GLU A 304 -17.63 14.91 12.70
CA GLU A 304 -18.33 13.94 11.84
C GLU A 304 -17.63 13.71 10.50
N GLY A 305 -16.77 14.64 10.07
CA GLY A 305 -15.93 14.48 8.89
C GLY A 305 -14.65 13.69 9.12
N LEU A 306 -14.30 13.37 10.37
CA LEU A 306 -12.99 12.81 10.72
C LEU A 306 -13.03 11.28 10.78
N ARG A 307 -12.06 10.64 10.10
CA ARG A 307 -11.86 9.19 10.12
C ARG A 307 -10.41 8.89 10.50
N LEU A 308 -10.21 8.60 11.78
CA LEU A 308 -8.89 8.55 12.41
C LEU A 308 -8.47 7.11 12.69
N GLY A 309 -7.30 6.70 12.23
CA GLY A 309 -6.64 5.50 12.73
C GLY A 309 -5.71 5.83 13.90
N LEU A 310 -5.77 5.05 14.98
CA LEU A 310 -4.88 5.21 16.14
C LEU A 310 -4.01 3.96 16.30
N VAL A 311 -2.72 4.16 16.50
CA VAL A 311 -1.74 3.10 16.72
C VAL A 311 -0.72 3.52 17.77
N SER A 312 0.00 2.56 18.33
CA SER A 312 1.12 2.82 19.24
C SER A 312 2.29 1.90 18.93
N ALA A 313 3.50 2.38 19.17
CA ALA A 313 4.74 1.62 19.08
C ALA A 313 5.55 1.78 20.37
N GLY A 314 5.91 0.65 20.98
CA GLY A 314 6.49 0.61 22.32
C GLY A 314 5.43 0.73 23.42
N SER A 315 5.89 0.86 24.66
CA SER A 315 5.01 0.95 25.82
C SER A 315 4.35 2.33 25.93
N ILE A 316 3.02 2.34 26.03
CA ILE A 316 2.24 3.57 26.22
C ILE A 316 2.03 3.84 27.72
N SER A 317 2.25 5.08 28.15
CA SER A 317 1.98 5.51 29.54
C SER A 317 0.47 5.54 29.82
N ALA A 318 0.10 5.45 31.09
CA ALA A 318 -1.30 5.51 31.51
C ALA A 318 -1.97 6.83 31.07
N GLU A 319 -1.24 7.93 31.13
CA GLU A 319 -1.76 9.26 30.81
C GLU A 319 -1.92 9.46 29.30
N ALA A 320 -1.01 8.91 28.48
CA ALA A 320 -1.15 8.94 27.04
C ALA A 320 -2.31 8.03 26.59
N ALA A 321 -2.43 6.84 27.16
CA ALA A 321 -3.53 5.91 26.91
C ALA A 321 -4.89 6.54 27.27
N LEU A 322 -5.00 7.16 28.45
CA LEU A 322 -6.20 7.89 28.87
C LEU A 322 -6.54 9.04 27.92
N SER A 323 -5.53 9.77 27.43
CA SER A 323 -5.73 10.88 26.51
C SER A 323 -6.22 10.42 25.14
N LEU A 324 -5.66 9.35 24.60
CA LEU A 324 -6.13 8.76 23.34
C LEU A 324 -7.53 8.17 23.48
N ALA A 325 -7.86 7.56 24.62
CA ALA A 325 -9.22 7.09 24.88
C ALA A 325 -10.22 8.26 24.89
N ARG A 326 -9.91 9.36 25.59
CA ARG A 326 -10.75 10.57 25.59
C ARG A 326 -10.91 11.19 24.21
N LEU A 327 -9.83 11.21 23.41
CA LEU A 327 -9.89 11.64 22.02
C LEU A 327 -10.86 10.77 21.21
N THR A 328 -10.78 9.44 21.37
CA THR A 328 -11.71 8.49 20.74
C THR A 328 -13.16 8.75 21.15
N GLN A 329 -13.43 8.94 22.44
CA GLN A 329 -14.77 9.29 22.93
C GLN A 329 -15.29 10.58 22.30
N LEU A 330 -14.44 11.61 22.23
CA LEU A 330 -14.79 12.91 21.69
C LEU A 330 -15.17 12.81 20.20
N ILE A 331 -14.37 12.11 19.39
CA ILE A 331 -14.62 11.97 17.95
C ILE A 331 -15.91 11.18 17.70
N VAL A 332 -16.06 10.03 18.36
CA VAL A 332 -17.21 9.14 18.18
C VAL A 332 -18.51 9.77 18.69
N ALA A 333 -18.48 10.51 19.81
CA ALA A 333 -19.64 11.22 20.33
C ALA A 333 -20.19 12.29 19.35
N HIS A 334 -19.36 12.74 18.41
CA HIS A 334 -19.72 13.73 17.38
C HIS A 334 -19.82 13.11 15.98
N GLY A 335 -20.04 11.79 15.90
CA GLY A 335 -20.33 11.09 14.63
C GLY A 335 -19.13 10.81 13.74
N GLY A 336 -17.89 11.03 14.23
CA GLY A 336 -16.68 10.63 13.53
C GLY A 336 -16.35 9.14 13.72
N THR A 337 -15.33 8.68 12.99
CA THR A 337 -14.87 7.28 13.03
C THR A 337 -13.47 7.17 13.61
N VAL A 338 -13.27 6.19 14.49
CA VAL A 338 -11.94 5.83 15.01
C VAL A 338 -11.70 4.34 14.80
N VAL A 339 -10.56 3.99 14.20
CA VAL A 339 -10.16 2.60 13.96
C VAL A 339 -8.85 2.31 14.70
N VAL A 340 -8.79 1.21 15.44
CA VAL A 340 -7.57 0.70 16.07
C VAL A 340 -7.25 -0.73 15.61
N PRO A 341 -5.97 -1.11 15.54
CA PRO A 341 -5.59 -2.49 15.24
C PRO A 341 -5.79 -3.41 16.46
N GLU A 342 -6.34 -4.62 16.24
CA GLU A 342 -6.64 -5.63 17.27
C GLU A 342 -5.42 -5.97 18.14
N GLN A 343 -4.27 -6.17 17.51
CA GLN A 343 -3.01 -6.53 18.19
C GLN A 343 -2.16 -5.31 18.59
N GLY A 344 -2.73 -4.10 18.57
CA GLY A 344 -2.02 -2.86 18.91
C GLY A 344 -1.86 -2.62 20.41
N GLY A 345 -0.79 -1.90 20.79
CA GLY A 345 -0.48 -1.57 22.19
C GLY A 345 -1.54 -0.75 22.94
N LEU A 346 -2.49 -0.14 22.23
CA LEU A 346 -3.62 0.58 22.85
C LEU A 346 -4.62 -0.40 23.48
N LEU A 347 -4.96 -1.49 22.80
CA LEU A 347 -5.94 -2.46 23.26
C LEU A 347 -5.39 -3.42 24.33
N THR A 348 -4.08 -3.38 24.59
CA THR A 348 -3.43 -4.07 25.70
C THR A 348 -3.28 -3.19 26.95
N ASN A 349 -3.56 -1.89 26.86
CA ASN A 349 -3.47 -0.97 27.99
C ASN A 349 -4.85 -0.82 28.66
N ASP A 350 -4.93 -1.20 29.94
CA ASP A 350 -6.19 -1.18 30.70
C ASP A 350 -6.81 0.21 30.79
N HIS A 351 -6.00 1.27 30.93
CA HIS A 351 -6.51 2.64 31.01
C HIS A 351 -7.22 3.05 29.72
N TYR A 352 -6.73 2.63 28.55
CA TYR A 352 -7.41 2.89 27.27
C TYR A 352 -8.74 2.13 27.20
N ARG A 353 -8.72 0.84 27.50
CA ARG A 353 -9.88 -0.05 27.40
C ARG A 353 -11.00 0.33 28.37
N GLU A 354 -10.69 0.43 29.66
CA GLU A 354 -11.66 0.68 30.74
C GLU A 354 -12.30 2.07 30.61
N THR A 355 -11.55 3.04 30.08
CA THR A 355 -12.08 4.37 29.76
C THR A 355 -13.11 4.30 28.64
N LEU A 356 -12.86 3.49 27.60
CA LEU A 356 -13.78 3.36 26.47
C LEU A 356 -14.97 2.46 26.75
N ARG A 357 -14.78 1.35 27.44
CA ARG A 357 -15.78 0.27 27.53
C ARG A 357 -15.71 -0.41 28.90
N ASP A 358 -16.83 -0.98 29.34
CA ASP A 358 -16.89 -1.86 30.51
C ASP A 358 -16.56 -3.32 30.15
N ASP A 359 -16.72 -3.66 28.86
CA ASP A 359 -16.42 -4.97 28.31
C ASP A 359 -14.92 -5.10 28.02
N SER A 360 -14.39 -6.29 28.31
CA SER A 360 -13.01 -6.67 28.05
C SER A 360 -12.80 -7.32 26.67
N SER A 361 -13.85 -7.49 25.87
CA SER A 361 -13.71 -8.08 24.53
C SER A 361 -12.99 -7.16 23.55
N ASN A 362 -11.97 -7.71 22.88
CA ASN A 362 -11.29 -7.12 21.73
C ASN A 362 -11.79 -7.65 20.39
N THR A 363 -12.98 -8.26 20.34
CA THR A 363 -13.53 -8.81 19.09
C THR A 363 -13.50 -7.74 17.99
N PRO A 364 -12.82 -7.99 16.86
CA PRO A 364 -12.81 -7.08 15.72
C PRO A 364 -14.21 -6.82 15.19
N SER A 365 -14.48 -5.57 14.84
CA SER A 365 -15.67 -5.18 14.06
C SER A 365 -15.36 -4.92 12.59
N LEU A 366 -14.09 -5.01 12.20
CA LEU A 366 -13.64 -4.91 10.81
C LEU A 366 -12.62 -6.02 10.53
N SER A 367 -12.75 -6.64 9.36
CA SER A 367 -11.69 -7.47 8.79
C SER A 367 -10.53 -6.55 8.40
N TYR A 368 -9.32 -7.09 8.26
CA TYR A 368 -8.18 -6.32 7.79
C TYR A 368 -8.51 -5.58 6.47
N GLY A 369 -8.43 -4.25 6.48
CA GLY A 369 -8.72 -3.38 5.33
C GLY A 369 -10.20 -3.23 4.95
N GLN A 370 -11.13 -3.73 5.76
CA GLN A 370 -12.58 -3.53 5.54
C GLN A 370 -12.98 -2.08 5.87
N GLN A 371 -13.76 -1.46 5.00
CA GLN A 371 -14.33 -0.14 5.28
C GLN A 371 -15.49 -0.26 6.29
N PRO A 372 -15.58 0.64 7.28
CA PRO A 372 -16.71 0.70 8.22
C PRO A 372 -18.05 0.87 7.51
N ALA A 373 -19.07 0.12 7.95
CA ALA A 373 -20.44 0.27 7.47
C ALA A 373 -21.15 1.48 8.13
N THR A 374 -20.75 1.82 9.35
CA THR A 374 -21.27 2.96 10.11
C THR A 374 -20.13 3.74 10.75
N PRO A 375 -20.30 5.05 11.02
CA PRO A 375 -19.36 5.78 11.86
C PRO A 375 -19.35 5.24 13.29
N GLY A 376 -18.19 5.34 13.95
CA GLY A 376 -18.05 4.90 15.33
C GLY A 376 -16.64 4.42 15.67
N PHE A 377 -16.54 3.68 16.78
CA PHE A 377 -15.28 3.03 17.18
C PHE A 377 -15.20 1.63 16.57
N HIS A 378 -14.07 1.30 15.96
CA HIS A 378 -13.85 -0.01 15.35
C HIS A 378 -12.51 -0.60 15.76
N ILE A 379 -12.50 -1.92 15.90
CA ILE A 379 -11.29 -2.72 16.03
C ILE A 379 -11.12 -3.47 14.70
N MET A 380 -9.97 -3.28 14.06
CA MET A 380 -9.62 -3.96 12.82
C MET A 380 -8.78 -5.20 13.14
N GLU A 381 -9.18 -6.35 12.59
CA GLU A 381 -8.44 -7.60 12.64
C GLU A 381 -7.01 -7.41 12.10
N MET A 382 -6.04 -8.03 12.78
CA MET A 382 -4.62 -7.92 12.41
C MET A 382 -3.99 -9.31 12.23
N PRO A 383 -3.68 -9.72 11.00
CA PRO A 383 -3.00 -10.99 10.75
C PRO A 383 -1.49 -10.94 11.05
N SER A 384 -0.98 -9.76 11.44
CA SER A 384 0.43 -9.44 11.58
C SER A 384 0.62 -8.35 12.63
N THR A 385 1.77 -8.32 13.30
CA THR A 385 2.17 -7.23 14.20
C THR A 385 3.13 -6.24 13.52
N HIS A 386 3.43 -6.43 12.24
CA HIS A 386 4.37 -5.58 11.51
C HIS A 386 3.82 -4.15 11.36
N TRP A 387 4.67 -3.17 11.66
CA TRP A 387 4.29 -1.74 11.66
C TRP A 387 3.68 -1.29 10.33
N VAL A 388 4.39 -1.53 9.23
CA VAL A 388 3.97 -1.05 7.90
C VAL A 388 2.68 -1.73 7.45
N GLU A 389 2.52 -3.03 7.75
CA GLU A 389 1.30 -3.77 7.41
C GLU A 389 0.13 -3.25 8.24
N THR A 390 0.34 -2.91 9.50
CA THR A 390 -0.68 -2.27 10.34
C THR A 390 -1.17 -0.95 9.73
N LEU A 391 -0.25 -0.09 9.29
CA LEU A 391 -0.62 1.17 8.62
C LEU A 391 -1.34 0.93 7.29
N THR A 392 -0.92 -0.09 6.53
CA THR A 392 -1.58 -0.48 5.27
C THR A 392 -3.00 -0.99 5.50
N GLY A 393 -3.22 -1.83 6.52
CA GLY A 393 -4.56 -2.27 6.89
C GLY A 393 -5.45 -1.10 7.29
N LEU A 394 -4.95 -0.24 8.19
CA LEU A 394 -5.68 0.94 8.65
C LEU A 394 -6.04 1.85 7.48
N GLY A 395 -5.08 2.17 6.60
CA GLY A 395 -5.34 3.00 5.42
C GLY A 395 -6.39 2.39 4.48
N ALA A 396 -6.39 1.07 4.26
CA ALA A 396 -7.41 0.40 3.45
C ALA A 396 -8.84 0.50 4.05
N THR A 397 -8.99 0.63 5.37
CA THR A 397 -10.32 0.88 6.00
C THR A 397 -10.91 2.24 5.63
N GLY A 398 -10.13 3.11 4.99
CA GLY A 398 -10.55 4.43 4.54
C GLY A 398 -10.26 5.54 5.55
N VAL A 399 -9.63 5.28 6.70
CA VAL A 399 -9.17 6.38 7.58
C VAL A 399 -8.30 7.34 6.79
N ASP A 400 -8.56 8.64 6.89
CA ASP A 400 -7.79 9.63 6.13
C ASP A 400 -6.67 10.28 6.95
N ARG A 401 -6.61 10.02 8.26
CA ARG A 401 -5.51 10.43 9.11
C ARG A 401 -5.12 9.30 10.06
N LEU A 402 -3.84 9.26 10.39
CA LEU A 402 -3.29 8.34 11.38
C LEU A 402 -2.59 9.14 12.48
N VAL A 403 -2.72 8.68 13.72
CA VAL A 403 -1.91 9.16 14.85
C VAL A 403 -1.24 7.96 15.49
N ALA A 404 0.08 8.06 15.63
CA ALA A 404 0.91 7.08 16.31
C ALA A 404 1.50 7.66 17.58
N TYR A 405 1.24 7.02 18.72
CA TYR A 405 2.05 7.24 19.91
C TYR A 405 3.35 6.43 19.80
N VAL A 406 4.51 7.09 19.86
CA VAL A 406 5.82 6.45 19.80
C VAL A 406 6.61 6.65 21.09
N ALA A 407 7.11 5.55 21.65
CA ALA A 407 7.86 5.54 22.91
C ALA A 407 9.36 5.24 22.75
N GLU A 408 9.77 4.58 21.67
CA GLU A 408 11.15 4.07 21.52
C GLU A 408 11.94 4.81 20.43
N HIS A 409 11.37 4.88 19.23
CA HIS A 409 11.94 5.61 18.10
C HIS A 409 10.84 5.91 17.07
N PRO A 410 11.05 6.89 16.19
CA PRO A 410 10.17 7.13 15.06
C PRO A 410 10.17 5.94 14.09
N LEU A 411 9.05 5.71 13.43
CA LEU A 411 8.84 4.62 12.46
C LEU A 411 8.40 5.15 11.10
N PRO A 412 8.52 4.40 9.99
CA PRO A 412 8.10 4.89 8.67
C PRO A 412 6.63 5.33 8.64
N SER A 413 6.34 6.37 7.85
CA SER A 413 4.98 6.90 7.61
C SER A 413 4.29 6.14 6.46
N HIS A 414 3.08 6.56 6.10
CA HIS A 414 2.29 5.93 5.04
C HIS A 414 2.23 6.85 3.79
N PRO A 415 2.33 6.33 2.54
CA PRO A 415 2.40 7.16 1.32
C PRO A 415 1.10 7.92 0.98
N LEU A 416 -0.06 7.29 1.20
CA LEU A 416 -1.37 7.91 0.97
C LEU A 416 -1.89 8.68 2.19
N VAL A 417 -2.09 7.99 3.30
CA VAL A 417 -2.69 8.54 4.53
C VAL A 417 -1.63 9.23 5.38
N LEU A 418 -1.90 10.47 5.82
CA LEU A 418 -0.93 11.22 6.62
C LEU A 418 -0.89 10.68 8.06
N LEU A 419 0.30 10.31 8.51
CA LEU A 419 0.57 9.85 9.88
C LEU A 419 1.29 10.94 10.67
N LEU A 420 0.70 11.32 11.81
CA LEU A 420 1.33 12.14 12.85
C LEU A 420 1.94 11.26 13.93
N GLN A 421 3.21 11.48 14.25
CA GLN A 421 3.88 10.82 15.36
C GLN A 421 3.95 11.72 16.57
N ILE A 422 3.45 11.22 17.69
CA ILE A 422 3.34 11.96 18.95
C ILE A 422 4.06 11.20 20.06
N THR A 423 4.59 11.92 21.02
CA THR A 423 5.19 11.33 22.23
C THR A 423 4.92 12.19 23.45
N ALA A 424 4.93 11.58 24.63
CA ALA A 424 4.99 12.31 25.90
C ALA A 424 6.41 12.31 26.50
N ASP A 425 7.37 11.64 25.84
CA ASP A 425 8.75 11.54 26.31
C ASP A 425 9.61 12.68 25.75
N ALA A 426 9.97 13.63 26.62
CA ALA A 426 10.83 14.75 26.28
C ALA A 426 12.25 14.33 25.85
N THR A 427 12.76 13.20 26.35
CA THR A 427 14.08 12.68 25.96
C THR A 427 14.05 12.13 24.55
N LEU A 428 12.95 11.46 24.18
CA LEU A 428 12.72 10.98 22.82
C LEU A 428 12.59 12.17 21.86
N GLN A 429 11.81 13.19 22.22
CA GLN A 429 11.70 14.42 21.43
C GLN A 429 13.05 15.13 21.27
N GLN A 430 13.89 15.17 22.30
CA GLN A 430 15.21 15.78 22.21
C GLN A 430 16.12 15.02 21.23
N ARG A 431 16.01 13.69 21.18
CA ARG A 431 16.81 12.84 20.29
C ARG A 431 16.30 12.81 18.85
N PHE A 432 14.98 12.82 18.65
CA PHE A 432 14.31 12.62 17.37
C PHE A 432 13.39 13.78 16.98
N GLY A 433 13.73 15.00 17.40
CA GLY A 433 12.88 16.18 17.22
C GLY A 433 12.58 16.54 15.77
N GLU A 434 13.44 16.13 14.83
CA GLU A 434 13.23 16.30 13.39
C GLU A 434 12.24 15.30 12.79
N ASP A 435 11.86 14.26 13.54
CA ASP A 435 11.02 13.15 13.06
C ASP A 435 9.66 13.09 13.79
N ILE A 436 9.59 13.57 15.03
CA ILE A 436 8.36 13.56 15.86
C ILE A 436 7.58 14.86 15.68
N ASP A 437 6.30 14.75 15.34
CA ASP A 437 5.43 15.88 15.03
C ASP A 437 4.98 16.66 16.26
N LEU A 438 4.69 15.96 17.37
CA LEU A 438 4.15 16.57 18.59
C LEU A 438 4.72 15.94 19.86
N LEU A 439 5.32 16.79 20.71
CA LEU A 439 5.57 16.46 22.11
C LEU A 439 4.37 16.92 22.95
N LEU A 440 3.71 15.98 23.60
CA LEU A 440 2.64 16.24 24.58
C LEU A 440 3.26 16.83 25.85
N THR A 441 2.83 18.03 26.22
CA THR A 441 3.38 18.76 27.38
C THR A 441 2.29 19.35 28.25
N GLY A 442 2.65 19.77 29.46
CA GLY A 442 1.75 20.48 30.38
C GLY A 442 0.73 19.56 31.04
N ASN A 443 -0.50 20.05 31.20
CA ASN A 443 -1.57 19.29 31.85
C ASN A 443 -2.13 18.21 30.93
N ASN A 444 -2.02 16.95 31.34
CA ASN A 444 -2.45 15.78 30.57
C ASN A 444 -3.97 15.77 30.28
N ALA A 445 -4.76 16.52 31.04
CA ALA A 445 -6.17 16.73 30.73
C ALA A 445 -6.43 17.48 29.42
N LEU A 446 -5.42 18.20 28.89
CA LEU A 446 -5.49 18.99 27.65
C LEU A 446 -4.79 18.30 26.46
N TRP A 447 -4.21 17.11 26.66
CA TRP A 447 -3.56 16.38 25.58
C TRP A 447 -4.51 15.98 24.44
N PRO A 448 -5.78 15.57 24.69
CA PRO A 448 -6.71 15.30 23.60
C PRO A 448 -6.88 16.49 22.65
N GLU A 449 -6.97 17.72 23.19
CA GLU A 449 -7.09 18.95 22.41
C GLU A 449 -5.80 19.27 21.65
N GLN A 450 -4.61 19.04 22.24
CA GLN A 450 -3.33 19.20 21.54
C GLN A 450 -3.22 18.26 20.33
N ILE A 451 -3.61 16.99 20.51
CA ILE A 451 -3.59 15.99 19.45
C ILE A 451 -4.60 16.36 18.36
N LEU A 452 -5.84 16.68 18.74
CA LEU A 452 -6.90 17.04 17.80
C LEU A 452 -6.54 18.29 16.98
N ALA A 453 -5.99 19.32 17.62
CA ALA A 453 -5.51 20.52 16.92
C ALA A 453 -4.43 20.18 15.90
N SER A 454 -3.51 19.26 16.23
CA SER A 454 -2.45 18.82 15.32
C SER A 454 -3.00 18.00 14.14
N VAL A 455 -3.98 17.12 14.39
CA VAL A 455 -4.69 16.35 13.35
C VAL A 455 -5.42 17.29 12.37
N ILE A 456 -6.04 18.35 12.87
CA ILE A 456 -6.75 19.32 12.03
C ILE A 456 -5.78 20.25 11.30
N ALA A 457 -4.67 20.63 11.92
CA ALA A 457 -3.66 21.50 11.30
C ALA A 457 -3.03 20.91 10.02
N VAL A 458 -3.06 19.59 9.84
CA VAL A 458 -2.57 18.93 8.62
C VAL A 458 -3.63 18.81 7.51
N VAL A 459 -4.90 19.17 7.76
CA VAL A 459 -5.97 19.19 6.74
C VAL A 459 -5.64 20.10 5.56
N PRO A 460 -5.26 21.39 5.75
CA PRO A 460 -4.91 22.26 4.63
C PRO A 460 -3.60 21.88 3.93
N ARG A 461 -2.86 20.88 4.44
CA ARG A 461 -1.51 20.46 3.97
C ARG A 461 -0.45 21.57 3.95
N THR A 462 -0.73 22.72 4.56
CA THR A 462 0.27 23.78 4.82
C THR A 462 1.31 23.33 5.83
N THR A 463 0.89 22.48 6.78
CA THR A 463 1.78 21.74 7.67
C THR A 463 1.74 20.27 7.30
N MET A 464 2.89 19.70 6.96
CA MET A 464 3.04 18.28 6.62
C MET A 464 3.75 17.54 7.75
N PRO A 465 3.33 16.30 8.11
CA PRO A 465 4.07 15.48 9.06
C PRO A 465 5.54 15.32 8.65
N LYS A 466 6.44 15.33 9.63
CA LYS A 466 7.88 15.44 9.41
C LYS A 466 8.44 14.28 8.59
N LEU A 467 8.17 13.03 9.00
CA LEU A 467 8.65 11.85 8.28
C LEU A 467 8.06 11.73 6.88
N TYR A 468 6.79 12.14 6.69
CA TYR A 468 6.19 12.19 5.36
C TYR A 468 6.94 13.15 4.44
N ARG A 469 7.27 14.34 4.94
CA ARG A 469 8.03 15.37 4.20
C ARG A 469 9.45 14.93 3.85
N GLN A 470 10.08 14.16 4.73
CA GLN A 470 11.40 13.58 4.49
C GLN A 470 11.37 12.40 3.50
N GLY A 471 10.18 11.90 3.14
CA GLY A 471 10.03 10.72 2.28
C GLY A 471 10.29 9.39 3.00
N ASN A 472 10.33 9.38 4.34
CA ASN A 472 10.37 8.15 5.13
C ASN A 472 8.96 7.55 5.22
N ILE A 473 8.50 7.01 4.09
CA ILE A 473 7.20 6.38 3.89
C ILE A 473 7.40 4.94 3.43
N ASP A 474 6.50 4.05 3.83
CA ASP A 474 6.52 2.65 3.40
C ASP A 474 5.09 2.12 3.21
N PHE A 475 4.95 1.07 2.41
CA PHE A 475 3.68 0.44 2.10
C PHE A 475 3.90 -1.04 1.85
N GLN A 476 3.19 -1.87 2.62
CA GLN A 476 3.33 -3.31 2.49
C GLN A 476 2.03 -4.03 2.80
N ILE A 477 1.64 -4.94 1.91
CA ILE A 477 0.48 -5.79 2.12
C ILE A 477 0.92 -7.02 2.91
N THR A 478 0.11 -7.36 3.89
CA THR A 478 0.32 -8.55 4.73
C THR A 478 0.05 -9.83 3.96
N ARG A 479 0.83 -10.87 4.23
CA ARG A 479 0.64 -12.23 3.69
C ARG A 479 -0.48 -13.02 4.38
N GLY A 480 -1.22 -12.35 5.27
CA GLY A 480 -2.22 -12.99 6.10
C GLY A 480 -1.58 -13.85 7.18
N LEU A 481 -2.42 -14.58 7.93
CA LEU A 481 -1.99 -15.35 9.09
C LEU A 481 -0.90 -16.36 8.73
N LEU A 482 -1.02 -17.04 7.58
CA LEU A 482 -0.12 -18.14 7.20
C LEU A 482 1.27 -17.68 6.74
N GLY A 483 1.48 -16.38 6.49
CA GLY A 483 2.79 -15.86 6.09
C GLY A 483 3.32 -16.35 4.74
N VAL A 484 2.54 -17.15 4.02
CA VAL A 484 2.87 -17.67 2.69
C VAL A 484 2.78 -16.53 1.69
N SER A 485 3.79 -16.40 0.82
CA SER A 485 3.78 -15.40 -0.26
C SER A 485 2.43 -15.42 -0.97
N LEU A 486 1.84 -14.21 -1.11
CA LEU A 486 0.64 -13.98 -1.91
C LEU A 486 1.04 -14.07 -3.36
#